data_AF-A0A9Q0XN01-F1
#
_entry.id   AF-A0A9Q0XN01-F1
#
_cell.length_a   1.000
_cell.length_b   1.000
_cell.length_c   1.000
_cell.angle_alpha   90.00
_cell.angle_beta   90.00
_cell.angle_gamma   90.00
#
_symmetry.space_group_name_H-M   'P 1'
#
loop_
_entity.id
_entity.type
_entity.pdbx_description
1 polymer ?
#
loop_
_entity_poly.entity_id
_entity_poly.type
_entity_poly.pdbx_seq_one_letter_code
_entity_poly.pdbx_strand_id
1 'polypeptide(L)'
;MMPESEVTGSVDNLGANQALTADYVDSGYERGLLNPSSLHKDDQQIATYTLTNAVPMAPPLQEIWYWEVENLVGRSLAPHCGNGKDLYLISGAVPSALRMKGKVAVPEFLWLAACCDDGSEAWSVGFMKQAAAGNRLEDLSLEELEKKLLPGAQVFKNNCSQDRHSPEKLELVLQSAKKIRAEKPVPHQSKKTHPSQQTSSEKEECGMLKKLFCFFITPLFKLLKCVLYLIVMVGKSIIHLLCQLIQTIVGGVCTFIKGILSVLLTVFVDLARVGVSILNGIATNIYSVLMIIYRIVCVPVNVIVDIISFPFYTLGAIPAVLRDIVSGIGGLFLLVIDATTAVVKCINYVVSHLAKKFLPKVSFEL
;
A
#
# COMPACT_ATOMS: atom_id res chain seq x y z
N MET A 1 25.76 28.09 8.28
CA MET A 1 24.75 28.99 7.67
C MET A 1 25.00 30.40 8.17
N MET A 2 24.96 31.40 7.28
CA MET A 2 25.04 32.82 7.68
C MET A 2 23.67 33.30 8.18
N PRO A 3 23.60 34.13 9.23
CA PRO A 3 22.37 34.77 9.68
C PRO A 3 21.78 35.67 8.59
N GLU A 4 20.46 35.60 8.39
CA GLU A 4 19.73 36.44 7.41
C GLU A 4 20.04 37.94 7.58
N SER A 5 20.17 38.41 8.84
CA SER A 5 20.50 39.79 9.17
C SER A 5 21.86 40.28 8.65
N GLU A 6 22.81 39.37 8.39
CA GLU A 6 24.14 39.70 7.86
C GLU A 6 24.15 39.80 6.33
N VAL A 7 23.09 39.33 5.67
CA VAL A 7 22.97 39.26 4.21
C VAL A 7 21.90 40.22 3.68
N THR A 8 21.08 40.79 4.56
CA THR A 8 20.09 41.82 4.23
C THR A 8 20.76 43.02 3.57
N GLY A 9 20.46 43.25 2.29
CA GLY A 9 21.00 44.38 1.50
C GLY A 9 22.20 44.05 0.61
N SER A 10 22.81 42.86 0.73
CA SER A 10 23.91 42.43 -0.15
C SER A 10 23.47 41.44 -1.23
N VAL A 11 22.29 40.84 -1.09
CA VAL A 11 21.69 39.92 -2.07
C VAL A 11 20.47 40.59 -2.71
N ASP A 12 20.56 40.79 -4.03
CA ASP A 12 19.46 41.32 -4.83
C ASP A 12 18.24 40.39 -4.78
N ASN A 13 17.05 40.98 -4.69
CA ASN A 13 15.76 40.27 -4.65
C ASN A 13 15.60 39.30 -3.46
N LEU A 14 16.35 39.49 -2.37
CA LEU A 14 16.19 38.72 -1.14
C LEU A 14 14.73 38.79 -0.66
N GLY A 15 14.07 37.64 -0.60
CA GLY A 15 12.70 37.53 -0.13
C GLY A 15 11.63 37.85 -1.18
N ALA A 16 11.97 38.04 -2.46
CA ALA A 16 10.98 38.27 -3.52
C ALA A 16 10.06 37.05 -3.73
N ASN A 17 10.65 35.85 -3.76
CA ASN A 17 9.93 34.58 -3.98
C ASN A 17 10.03 33.62 -2.79
N GLN A 18 10.56 34.09 -1.66
CA GLN A 18 10.76 33.27 -0.45
C GLN A 18 10.44 34.08 0.81
N ALA A 19 10.00 33.40 1.85
CA ALA A 19 9.79 34.01 3.14
C ALA A 19 11.12 34.43 3.78
N LEU A 20 11.07 35.49 4.57
CA LEU A 20 12.14 35.98 5.44
C LEU A 20 11.76 35.79 6.90
N THR A 21 12.74 35.75 7.78
CA THR A 21 12.55 35.65 9.23
C THR A 21 11.65 36.78 9.74
N ALA A 22 11.86 38.00 9.22
CA ALA A 22 11.05 39.17 9.54
C ALA A 22 9.57 39.03 9.16
N ASP A 23 9.22 38.19 8.19
CA ASP A 23 7.82 37.99 7.77
C ASP A 23 6.99 37.32 8.89
N TYR A 24 7.62 36.49 9.72
CA TYR A 24 6.97 35.76 10.81
C TYR A 24 6.88 36.55 12.12
N VAL A 25 7.75 37.54 12.33
CA VAL A 25 7.75 38.36 13.55
C VAL A 25 6.43 39.11 13.69
N ASP A 26 5.79 39.03 14.86
CA ASP A 26 4.50 39.66 15.18
C ASP A 26 3.34 39.32 14.21
N SER A 27 3.45 38.19 13.52
CA SER A 27 2.44 37.77 12.53
C SER A 27 1.27 36.99 13.14
N GLY A 28 1.44 36.46 14.36
CA GLY A 28 0.53 35.47 14.95
C GLY A 28 0.70 34.05 14.41
N TYR A 29 1.62 33.82 13.47
CA TYR A 29 1.94 32.52 12.91
C TYR A 29 3.36 32.09 13.27
N GLU A 30 3.52 30.78 13.44
CA GLU A 30 4.80 30.13 13.64
C GLU A 30 5.32 29.51 12.35
N ARG A 31 6.61 29.18 12.32
CA ARG A 31 7.27 28.47 11.22
C ARG A 31 6.92 26.99 11.29
N GLY A 32 5.78 26.62 10.73
CA GLY A 32 5.34 25.23 10.67
C GLY A 32 6.12 24.44 9.62
N LEU A 33 6.92 23.47 10.04
CA LEU A 33 7.72 22.63 9.16
C LEU A 33 6.84 21.61 8.42
N LEU A 34 6.95 21.56 7.11
CA LEU A 34 6.27 20.54 6.28
C LEU A 34 6.94 19.17 6.44
N ASN A 35 8.27 19.15 6.50
CA ASN A 35 9.07 17.99 6.89
C ASN A 35 9.59 18.18 8.33
N PRO A 36 8.98 17.55 9.36
CA PRO A 36 9.37 17.74 10.75
C PRO A 36 10.80 17.29 11.03
N SER A 37 11.52 18.08 11.81
CA SER A 37 12.92 17.83 12.17
C SER A 37 13.13 16.50 12.91
N SER A 38 12.13 16.08 13.69
CA SER A 38 12.12 14.84 14.49
C SER A 38 12.23 13.56 13.66
N LEU A 39 11.95 13.62 12.36
CA LEU A 39 12.14 12.50 11.44
C LEU A 39 13.60 12.32 11.01
N HIS A 40 14.47 13.29 11.29
CA HIS A 40 15.85 13.36 10.83
C HIS A 40 16.84 13.44 12.00
N LYS A 41 18.13 13.23 11.71
CA LYS A 41 19.23 13.35 12.68
C LYS A 41 20.34 14.21 12.11
N ASP A 42 21.19 14.71 12.99
CA ASP A 42 22.43 15.42 12.66
C ASP A 42 22.19 16.58 11.67
N ASP A 43 23.00 16.70 10.63
CA ASP A 43 22.93 17.80 9.67
C ASP A 43 21.59 17.85 8.89
N GLN A 44 20.96 16.69 8.67
CA GLN A 44 19.67 16.61 7.99
C GLN A 44 18.57 17.26 8.85
N GLN A 45 18.64 17.06 10.17
CA GLN A 45 17.73 17.71 11.11
C GLN A 45 17.87 19.23 11.03
N ILE A 46 19.11 19.75 10.99
CA ILE A 46 19.37 21.18 10.91
C ILE A 46 18.81 21.77 9.60
N ALA A 47 18.97 21.05 8.48
CA ALA A 47 18.46 21.49 7.17
C ALA A 47 16.92 21.66 7.13
N THR A 48 16.17 20.94 7.98
CA THR A 48 14.71 21.08 8.04
C THR A 48 14.22 22.43 8.56
N TYR A 49 15.03 23.20 9.28
CA TYR A 49 14.62 24.49 9.85
C TYR A 49 14.66 25.65 8.84
N THR A 50 14.93 25.37 7.56
CA THR A 50 14.91 26.36 6.48
C THR A 50 13.51 26.90 6.23
N LEU A 51 13.39 28.18 5.87
CA LEU A 51 12.09 28.79 5.54
C LEU A 51 11.47 28.23 4.26
N THR A 52 12.26 27.60 3.39
CA THR A 52 11.79 26.85 2.22
C THR A 52 11.06 25.55 2.59
N ASN A 53 11.21 25.06 3.81
CA ASN A 53 10.47 23.93 4.37
C ASN A 53 9.35 24.38 5.34
N ALA A 54 9.13 25.69 5.50
CA ALA A 54 8.19 26.23 6.46
C ALA A 54 6.98 26.89 5.80
N VAL A 55 5.81 26.73 6.41
CA VAL A 55 4.58 27.46 6.08
C VAL A 55 4.02 28.13 7.34
N PRO A 56 3.26 29.24 7.23
CA PRO A 56 2.62 29.87 8.38
C PRO A 56 1.63 28.90 9.02
N MET A 57 1.85 28.52 10.29
CA MET A 57 0.89 27.71 11.05
C MET A 57 0.57 28.38 12.38
N ALA A 58 -0.70 28.39 12.77
CA ALA A 58 -1.06 28.77 14.14
C ALA A 58 -0.44 27.78 15.14
N PRO A 59 -0.02 28.20 16.34
CA PRO A 59 0.67 27.31 17.29
C PRO A 59 -0.05 25.98 17.56
N PRO A 60 -1.39 25.93 17.79
CA PRO A 60 -2.09 24.67 18.01
C PRO A 60 -2.09 23.75 16.78
N LEU A 61 -2.16 24.31 15.57
CA LEU A 61 -2.10 23.53 14.34
C LEU A 61 -0.73 22.88 14.17
N GLN A 62 0.33 23.63 14.45
CA GLN A 62 1.71 23.13 14.36
C GLN A 62 1.96 21.96 15.29
N GLU A 63 1.58 22.09 16.57
CA GLU A 63 1.79 21.02 17.57
C GLU A 63 1.07 19.73 17.15
N ILE A 64 -0.18 19.85 16.70
CA ILE A 64 -0.96 18.70 16.24
C ILE A 64 -0.37 18.10 14.96
N TRP A 65 0.06 18.93 14.01
CA TRP A 65 0.67 18.48 12.76
C TRP A 65 1.93 17.65 13.02
N TYR A 66 2.85 18.15 13.86
CA TYR A 66 4.06 17.40 14.21
C TYR A 66 3.73 16.10 14.91
N TRP A 67 2.83 16.13 15.90
CA TRP A 67 2.43 14.91 16.59
C TRP A 67 1.81 13.88 15.63
N GLU A 68 0.93 14.31 14.71
CA GLU A 68 0.28 13.42 13.74
C GLU A 68 1.31 12.80 12.78
N VAL A 69 2.19 13.62 12.19
CA VAL A 69 3.20 13.16 11.23
C VAL A 69 4.22 12.25 11.90
N GLU A 70 4.72 12.60 13.08
CA GLU A 70 5.68 11.77 13.83
C GLU A 70 5.12 10.41 14.18
N ASN A 71 3.89 10.38 14.72
CA ASN A 71 3.25 9.11 15.07
C ASN A 71 2.91 8.30 13.82
N LEU A 72 2.36 8.93 12.78
CA LEU A 72 2.03 8.25 11.53
C LEU A 72 3.27 7.60 10.90
N VAL A 73 4.37 8.36 10.78
CA VAL A 73 5.62 7.84 10.22
C VAL A 73 6.21 6.76 11.12
N GLY A 74 6.37 7.03 12.41
CA GLY A 74 7.07 6.13 13.33
C GLY A 74 6.29 4.87 13.70
N ARG A 75 4.95 4.91 13.70
CA ARG A 75 4.11 3.81 14.22
C ARG A 75 3.26 3.14 13.13
N SER A 76 3.02 3.79 11.99
CA SER A 76 2.21 3.21 10.91
C SER A 76 2.99 2.98 9.62
N LEU A 77 3.79 3.94 9.17
CA LEU A 77 4.46 3.83 7.86
C LEU A 77 5.78 3.05 7.95
N ALA A 78 6.73 3.51 8.75
CA ALA A 78 8.07 2.92 8.82
C ALA A 78 8.07 1.43 9.22
N PRO A 79 7.31 0.98 10.24
CA PRO A 79 7.27 -0.44 10.62
C PRO A 79 6.79 -1.39 9.51
N HIS A 80 5.97 -0.89 8.59
CA HIS A 80 5.44 -1.65 7.45
C HIS A 80 6.23 -1.41 6.15
N CYS A 81 7.39 -0.77 6.24
CA CYS A 81 8.26 -0.45 5.11
C CYS A 81 9.75 -0.55 5.47
N GLY A 82 10.24 -1.75 5.79
CA GLY A 82 11.66 -1.97 6.07
C GLY A 82 12.19 -1.14 7.25
N ASN A 83 11.35 -0.85 8.25
CA ASN A 83 11.65 0.08 9.35
C ASN A 83 12.07 1.49 8.87
N GLY A 84 11.51 1.93 7.74
CA GLY A 84 11.75 3.25 7.14
C GLY A 84 12.87 3.29 6.11
N LYS A 85 13.60 2.19 5.88
CA LYS A 85 14.71 2.16 4.92
C LYS A 85 14.25 2.40 3.48
N ASP A 86 13.10 1.84 3.13
CA ASP A 86 12.55 1.85 1.77
C ASP A 86 11.33 2.80 1.67
N LEU A 87 11.17 3.67 2.68
CA LEU A 87 10.05 4.60 2.82
C LEU A 87 10.45 5.98 2.27
N TYR A 88 9.65 6.47 1.32
CA TYR A 88 9.80 7.77 0.70
C TYR A 88 8.61 8.65 1.07
N LEU A 89 8.89 9.87 1.52
CA LEU A 89 7.89 10.82 1.98
C LEU A 89 7.95 12.10 1.15
N ILE A 90 6.79 12.61 0.75
CA ILE A 90 6.63 13.93 0.15
C ILE A 90 5.59 14.67 0.97
N SER A 91 5.90 15.85 1.47
CA SER A 91 4.94 16.70 2.17
C SER A 91 4.78 18.04 1.49
N GLY A 92 3.63 18.66 1.72
CA GLY A 92 3.32 19.94 1.10
C GLY A 92 2.13 20.62 1.74
N ALA A 93 1.79 21.78 1.17
CA ALA A 93 0.62 22.54 1.54
C ALA A 93 -0.14 23.00 0.30
N VAL A 94 -1.45 23.14 0.43
CA VAL A 94 -2.31 23.84 -0.53
C VAL A 94 -2.53 25.26 0.02
N PRO A 95 -2.14 26.32 -0.71
CA PRO A 95 -2.26 27.68 -0.21
C PRO A 95 -3.72 28.14 -0.18
N SER A 96 -4.08 28.89 0.85
CA SER A 96 -5.34 29.65 0.89
C SER A 96 -5.18 31.03 0.25
N ALA A 97 -6.29 31.78 0.14
CA ALA A 97 -6.25 33.19 -0.24
C ALA A 97 -5.63 34.10 0.85
N LEU A 98 -5.57 33.64 2.11
CA LEU A 98 -5.01 34.41 3.22
C LEU A 98 -3.49 34.44 3.11
N ARG A 99 -2.90 35.63 3.26
CA ARG A 99 -1.44 35.82 3.25
C ARG A 99 -0.97 36.53 4.51
N MET A 100 -0.01 35.92 5.20
CA MET A 100 0.73 36.52 6.29
C MET A 100 1.51 37.73 5.76
N LYS A 101 1.25 38.91 6.34
CA LYS A 101 1.82 40.20 5.91
C LYS A 101 1.67 40.48 4.40
N GLY A 102 0.60 39.98 3.79
CA GLY A 102 0.36 40.13 2.34
C GLY A 102 1.35 39.38 1.44
N LYS A 103 2.27 38.60 2.00
CA LYS A 103 3.41 38.01 1.27
C LYS A 103 3.33 36.48 1.23
N VAL A 104 3.41 35.84 2.39
CA VAL A 104 3.49 34.37 2.51
C VAL A 104 2.09 33.79 2.63
N ALA A 105 1.70 32.88 1.75
CA ALA A 105 0.37 32.26 1.80
C ALA A 105 0.23 31.37 3.04
N VAL A 106 -0.88 31.54 3.76
CA VAL A 106 -1.29 30.66 4.87
C VAL A 106 -1.91 29.40 4.24
N PRO A 107 -1.56 28.18 4.67
CA PRO A 107 -2.09 26.95 4.10
C PRO A 107 -3.58 26.79 4.39
N GLU A 108 -4.35 26.36 3.40
CA GLU A 108 -5.71 25.85 3.58
C GLU A 108 -5.68 24.36 3.95
N PHE A 109 -4.77 23.61 3.33
CA PHE A 109 -4.54 22.19 3.61
C PHE A 109 -3.05 21.91 3.76
N LEU A 110 -2.73 20.95 4.63
CA LEU A 110 -1.44 20.29 4.75
C LEU A 110 -1.60 18.87 4.24
N TRP A 111 -0.57 18.32 3.59
CA TRP A 111 -0.63 16.96 3.07
C TRP A 111 0.72 16.26 3.16
N LEU A 112 0.65 14.94 3.20
CA LEU A 112 1.78 14.02 3.23
C LEU A 112 1.44 12.85 2.30
N ALA A 113 2.33 12.49 1.40
CA ALA A 113 2.27 11.28 0.61
C ALA A 113 3.41 10.37 1.02
N ALA A 114 3.10 9.08 1.14
CA ALA A 114 4.06 8.05 1.49
C ALA A 114 4.09 6.99 0.41
N CYS A 115 5.30 6.56 0.07
CA CYS A 115 5.57 5.41 -0.78
C CYS A 115 6.51 4.46 -0.08
N CYS A 116 6.19 3.18 -0.13
CA CYS A 116 7.14 2.10 0.15
C CYS A 116 7.43 1.33 -1.15
N ASP A 117 8.70 1.05 -1.43
CA ASP A 117 9.12 0.14 -2.50
C ASP A 117 10.35 -0.64 -2.04
N ASP A 118 10.15 -1.87 -1.56
CA ASP A 118 11.22 -2.75 -1.05
C ASP A 118 11.90 -3.57 -2.17
N GLY A 119 11.56 -3.30 -3.43
CA GLY A 119 12.04 -4.06 -4.58
C GLY A 119 11.18 -5.30 -4.92
N SER A 120 10.37 -5.79 -3.98
CA SER A 120 9.47 -6.94 -4.19
C SER A 120 8.00 -6.52 -4.20
N GLU A 121 7.62 -5.66 -3.27
CA GLU A 121 6.28 -5.12 -3.09
C GLU A 121 6.36 -3.61 -2.93
N ALA A 122 5.32 -2.93 -3.40
CA ALA A 122 5.17 -1.51 -3.25
C ALA A 122 3.76 -1.17 -2.75
N TRP A 123 3.66 -0.08 -2.01
CA TRP A 123 2.38 0.53 -1.66
C TRP A 123 2.55 2.04 -1.54
N SER A 124 1.44 2.74 -1.71
CA SER A 124 1.44 4.20 -1.62
C SER A 124 0.12 4.71 -1.09
N VAL A 125 0.19 5.78 -0.29
CA VAL A 125 -0.97 6.39 0.36
C VAL A 125 -0.78 7.89 0.51
N GLY A 126 -1.86 8.63 0.33
CA GLY A 126 -1.93 10.06 0.57
C GLY A 126 -2.59 10.36 1.91
N PHE A 127 -2.21 11.48 2.50
CA PHE A 127 -2.84 12.02 3.69
C PHE A 127 -3.05 13.51 3.55
N MET A 128 -4.19 14.01 4.02
CA MET A 128 -4.54 15.43 3.96
C MET A 128 -5.20 15.90 5.24
N LYS A 129 -4.89 17.12 5.64
CA LYS A 129 -5.44 17.79 6.82
C LYS A 129 -5.83 19.21 6.44
N GLN A 130 -7.06 19.61 6.72
CA GLN A 130 -7.44 21.01 6.62
C GLN A 130 -6.82 21.81 7.78
N ALA A 131 -6.24 22.97 7.48
CA ALA A 131 -5.49 23.80 8.43
C ALA A 131 -6.37 24.51 9.49
N ALA A 132 -7.68 24.26 9.50
CA ALA A 132 -8.59 24.75 10.53
C ALA A 132 -8.48 23.94 11.84
N ALA A 133 -8.75 24.59 12.96
CA ALA A 133 -8.66 23.97 14.28
C ALA A 133 -9.62 22.77 14.42
N GLY A 134 -9.15 21.70 15.07
CA GLY A 134 -9.95 20.51 15.36
C GLY A 134 -10.00 19.45 14.25
N ASN A 135 -9.59 19.78 13.02
CA ASN A 135 -9.50 18.81 11.95
C ASN A 135 -8.33 17.86 12.15
N ARG A 136 -8.50 16.59 11.78
CA ARG A 136 -7.49 15.53 11.88
C ARG A 136 -6.99 15.16 10.50
N LEU A 137 -5.83 14.53 10.45
CA LEU A 137 -5.26 13.99 9.22
C LEU A 137 -6.13 12.84 8.69
N GLU A 138 -6.44 12.86 7.40
CA GLU A 138 -7.30 11.90 6.72
C GLU A 138 -6.49 11.13 5.68
N ASP A 139 -6.69 9.81 5.60
CA ASP A 139 -6.15 8.95 4.56
C ASP A 139 -6.92 9.11 3.25
N LEU A 140 -6.18 9.10 2.15
CA LEU A 140 -6.66 9.20 0.77
C LEU A 140 -5.86 8.24 -0.09
N SER A 141 -6.46 7.73 -1.16
CA SER A 141 -5.66 7.18 -2.26
C SER A 141 -4.76 8.28 -2.86
N LEU A 142 -3.66 7.90 -3.51
CA LEU A 142 -2.81 8.89 -4.20
C LEU A 142 -3.60 9.66 -5.26
N GLU A 143 -4.50 8.99 -5.99
CA GLU A 143 -5.32 9.63 -7.02
C GLU A 143 -6.26 10.69 -6.41
N GLU A 144 -6.89 10.40 -5.27
CA GLU A 144 -7.72 11.38 -4.55
C GLU A 144 -6.90 12.54 -4.00
N LEU A 145 -5.69 12.27 -3.51
CA LEU A 145 -4.77 13.32 -3.08
C LEU A 145 -4.44 14.23 -4.26
N GLU A 146 -3.96 13.68 -5.38
CA GLU A 146 -3.58 14.44 -6.58
C GLU A 146 -4.73 15.28 -7.15
N LYS A 147 -5.96 14.76 -7.15
CA LYS A 147 -7.17 15.52 -7.54
C LYS A 147 -7.43 16.74 -6.64
N LYS A 148 -6.99 16.69 -5.38
CA LYS A 148 -7.10 17.81 -4.43
C LYS A 148 -5.88 18.75 -4.45
N LEU A 149 -4.79 18.36 -5.11
CA LEU A 149 -3.63 19.22 -5.30
C LEU A 149 -3.82 20.17 -6.49
N LEU A 150 -2.80 20.98 -6.77
CA LEU A 150 -2.79 21.87 -7.92
C LEU A 150 -2.90 21.07 -9.24
N PRO A 151 -3.58 21.61 -10.27
CA PRO A 151 -3.72 20.93 -11.56
C PRO A 151 -2.38 20.49 -12.13
N GLY A 152 -2.27 19.21 -12.48
CA GLY A 152 -1.04 18.62 -13.05
C GLY A 152 -0.01 18.17 -12.02
N ALA A 153 -0.27 18.30 -10.72
CA ALA A 153 0.56 17.66 -9.69
C ALA A 153 0.50 16.14 -9.83
N GLN A 154 1.67 15.52 -9.92
CA GLN A 154 1.84 14.06 -9.95
C GLN A 154 2.83 13.68 -8.86
N VAL A 155 2.38 12.87 -7.90
CA VAL A 155 3.16 12.45 -6.74
C VAL A 155 3.72 11.06 -7.03
N PHE A 156 5.03 10.87 -6.82
CA PHE A 156 5.74 9.63 -7.15
C PHE A 156 5.57 9.19 -8.62
N LYS A 157 5.53 10.14 -9.57
CA LYS A 157 5.36 9.85 -11.00
C LYS A 157 6.23 8.69 -11.48
N ASN A 158 5.59 7.64 -12.04
CA ASN A 158 6.22 6.40 -12.55
C ASN A 158 6.90 5.51 -11.50
N ASN A 159 6.71 5.78 -10.21
CA ASN A 159 7.25 5.00 -9.10
C ASN A 159 6.10 4.59 -8.17
N CYS A 160 6.31 3.56 -7.35
CA CYS A 160 5.39 3.20 -6.25
C CYS A 160 3.94 2.80 -6.64
N SER A 161 3.61 2.74 -7.94
CA SER A 161 2.25 2.52 -8.43
C SER A 161 2.14 1.52 -9.59
N GLN A 162 3.19 0.73 -9.87
CA GLN A 162 3.18 -0.19 -11.01
C GLN A 162 3.59 -1.62 -10.61
N ASP A 163 2.71 -2.55 -10.98
CA ASP A 163 2.80 -4.02 -11.03
C ASP A 163 3.05 -4.80 -9.71
N ARG A 164 3.56 -4.15 -8.66
CA ARG A 164 3.94 -4.79 -7.38
C ARG A 164 3.09 -4.33 -6.20
N HIS A 165 1.88 -3.86 -6.46
CA HIS A 165 1.01 -3.29 -5.42
C HIS A 165 0.57 -4.34 -4.41
N SER A 166 0.86 -4.12 -3.12
CA SER A 166 0.48 -5.03 -2.03
C SER A 166 -0.70 -4.44 -1.22
N PRO A 167 -1.96 -4.82 -1.55
CA PRO A 167 -3.15 -4.29 -0.87
C PRO A 167 -3.23 -4.72 0.60
N GLU A 168 -2.67 -5.88 0.96
CA GLU A 168 -2.65 -6.37 2.34
C GLU A 168 -1.77 -5.48 3.24
N LYS A 169 -0.54 -5.16 2.80
CA LYS A 169 0.34 -4.23 3.52
C LYS A 169 -0.28 -2.84 3.64
N LEU A 170 -0.91 -2.35 2.57
CA LEU A 170 -1.60 -1.06 2.58
C LEU A 170 -2.74 -1.05 3.61
N GLU A 171 -3.55 -2.11 3.68
CA GLU A 171 -4.65 -2.20 4.65
C GLU A 171 -4.12 -2.19 6.10
N LEU A 172 -3.02 -2.89 6.40
CA LEU A 172 -2.38 -2.86 7.72
C LEU A 172 -1.89 -1.44 8.08
N VAL A 173 -1.31 -0.73 7.13
CA VAL A 173 -0.89 0.68 7.29
C VAL A 173 -2.10 1.56 7.61
N LEU A 174 -3.19 1.44 6.84
CA LEU A 174 -4.40 2.23 7.03
C LEU A 174 -5.08 1.94 8.38
N GLN A 175 -5.11 0.67 8.80
CA GLN A 175 -5.63 0.29 10.12
C GLN A 175 -4.79 0.89 11.26
N SER A 176 -3.45 0.85 11.14
CA SER A 176 -2.55 1.48 12.10
C SER A 176 -2.76 3.00 12.14
N ALA A 177 -2.88 3.65 10.98
CA ALA A 177 -3.10 5.10 10.87
C ALA A 177 -4.45 5.53 11.49
N LYS A 178 -5.52 4.77 11.26
CA LYS A 178 -6.85 5.00 11.87
C LYS A 178 -6.79 5.00 13.40
N LYS A 179 -5.99 4.11 14.00
CA LYS A 179 -5.79 4.07 15.47
C LYS A 179 -5.14 5.34 15.99
N ILE A 180 -4.10 5.85 15.31
CA ILE A 180 -3.42 7.09 15.68
C ILE A 180 -4.37 8.28 15.55
N ARG A 181 -5.19 8.33 14.50
CA ARG A 181 -6.19 9.38 14.30
C ARG A 181 -7.19 9.46 15.46
N ALA A 182 -7.57 8.32 16.04
CA ALA A 182 -8.49 8.23 17.17
C ALA A 182 -7.86 8.63 18.53
N GLU A 183 -6.53 8.59 18.65
CA GLU A 183 -5.83 9.05 19.86
C GLU A 183 -5.91 10.58 19.97
N LYS A 184 -6.23 11.11 21.15
CA LYS A 184 -6.14 12.57 21.40
C LYS A 184 -4.66 12.95 21.52
N PRO A 185 -4.20 14.02 20.85
CA PRO A 185 -2.87 14.56 21.10
C PRO A 185 -2.74 14.88 22.59
N VAL A 186 -1.81 14.22 23.27
CA VAL A 186 -1.46 14.56 24.65
C VAL A 186 -0.47 15.73 24.56
N PRO A 187 -0.71 16.86 25.25
CA PRO A 187 0.23 17.97 25.24
C PRO A 187 1.59 17.48 25.76
N HIS A 188 2.60 17.47 24.90
CA HIS A 188 3.96 17.28 25.37
C HIS A 188 4.41 18.59 26.02
N GLN A 189 4.73 18.54 27.31
CA GLN A 189 5.42 19.64 27.98
C GLN A 189 6.74 19.89 27.26
N SER A 190 6.77 20.93 26.44
CA SER A 190 7.98 21.50 25.88
C SER A 190 8.97 21.78 27.02
N LYS A 191 10.18 21.24 26.90
CA LYS A 191 11.34 21.65 27.69
C LYS A 191 11.53 23.15 27.46
N LYS A 192 11.22 23.95 28.47
CA LYS A 192 11.41 25.40 28.48
C LYS A 192 12.88 25.74 28.19
N THR A 193 13.11 26.46 27.09
CA THR A 193 14.31 27.28 26.92
C THR A 193 14.15 28.52 27.81
N HIS A 194 15.16 28.79 28.63
CA HIS A 194 15.23 29.93 29.54
C HIS A 194 15.19 31.28 28.79
N PRO A 195 14.41 32.27 29.27
CA PRO A 195 14.72 33.68 29.07
C PRO A 195 15.47 34.22 30.29
N SER A 196 16.64 34.81 30.05
CA SER A 196 17.34 35.66 31.01
C SER A 196 16.64 37.00 31.11
N GLN A 197 16.29 37.43 32.32
CA GLN A 197 16.00 38.83 32.59
C GLN A 197 16.55 39.26 33.94
N GLN A 198 16.99 40.51 33.94
CA GLN A 198 17.96 41.14 34.81
C GLN A 198 17.24 42.18 35.69
N THR A 199 17.74 42.40 36.91
CA THR A 199 17.49 43.57 37.80
C THR A 199 16.08 43.67 38.43
N SER A 200 15.85 44.17 39.64
CA SER A 200 16.59 45.07 40.54
C SER A 200 16.14 44.89 42.00
N SER A 201 17.00 45.23 42.96
CA SER A 201 16.69 45.29 44.39
C SER A 201 16.07 46.62 44.79
N GLU A 202 15.19 46.64 45.80
CA GLU A 202 15.06 47.75 46.74
C GLU A 202 14.63 47.22 48.13
N LYS A 203 15.20 47.86 49.17
CA LYS A 203 15.11 47.51 50.60
C LYS A 203 13.89 48.20 51.24
N GLU A 204 13.30 47.56 52.25
CA GLU A 204 12.72 48.28 53.39
C GLU A 204 12.86 47.47 54.69
N GLU A 205 13.35 48.12 55.74
CA GLU A 205 13.65 47.54 57.03
C GLU A 205 12.47 47.71 58.00
N CYS A 206 12.04 46.62 58.65
CA CYS A 206 11.12 46.70 59.79
C CYS A 206 11.45 45.63 60.85
N GLY A 207 11.74 46.10 62.08
CA GLY A 207 11.42 45.41 63.33
C GLY A 207 12.41 44.38 63.86
N MET A 208 13.30 44.79 64.76
CA MET A 208 14.28 43.96 65.49
C MET A 208 13.65 42.79 66.29
N LEU A 209 12.37 42.89 66.68
CA LEU A 209 11.61 41.82 67.34
C LEU A 209 11.03 40.76 66.36
N LYS A 210 10.78 41.13 65.10
CA LYS A 210 10.41 40.19 64.03
C LYS A 210 11.62 39.34 63.61
N LYS A 211 12.83 39.92 63.66
CA LYS A 211 14.10 39.21 63.37
C LYS A 211 14.36 38.05 64.34
N LEU A 212 14.06 38.18 65.63
CA LEU A 212 14.27 37.10 66.62
C LEU A 212 13.22 35.98 66.51
N PHE A 213 11.94 36.30 66.31
CA PHE A 213 10.90 35.27 66.10
C PHE A 213 11.03 34.57 64.74
N CYS A 214 11.40 35.29 63.67
CA CYS A 214 11.71 34.67 62.38
C CYS A 214 12.97 33.79 62.41
N PHE A 215 13.95 34.08 63.28
CA PHE A 215 15.17 33.27 63.37
C PHE A 215 14.91 31.85 63.87
N PHE A 216 13.93 31.65 64.76
CA PHE A 216 13.53 30.33 65.25
C PHE A 216 12.38 29.70 64.44
N ILE A 217 11.42 30.48 63.95
CA ILE A 217 10.27 29.97 63.17
C ILE A 217 10.70 29.50 61.78
N THR A 218 11.63 30.19 61.12
CA THR A 218 12.08 29.83 59.76
C THR A 218 12.75 28.46 59.67
N PRO A 219 13.71 28.07 60.55
CA PRO A 219 14.28 26.72 60.52
C PRO A 219 13.25 25.67 60.91
N LEU A 220 12.34 25.95 61.85
CA LEU A 220 11.26 25.04 62.24
C LEU A 220 10.26 24.80 61.10
N PHE A 221 9.88 25.85 60.35
CA PHE A 221 9.01 25.74 59.19
C PHE A 221 9.68 25.01 58.02
N LYS A 222 10.99 25.25 57.80
CA LYS A 222 11.78 24.47 56.83
C LYS A 222 11.88 23.01 57.24
N LEU A 223 12.06 22.72 58.53
CA LEU A 223 12.07 21.36 59.06
C LEU A 223 10.71 20.67 58.89
N LEU A 224 9.61 21.36 59.23
CA LEU A 224 8.24 20.86 59.04
C LEU A 224 7.93 20.59 57.57
N LYS A 225 8.35 21.47 56.65
CA LYS A 225 8.21 21.27 55.20
C LYS A 225 9.02 20.07 54.72
N CYS A 226 10.22 19.87 55.28
CA CYS A 226 11.06 18.71 54.99
C CYS A 226 10.40 17.41 55.47
N VAL A 227 9.85 17.40 56.68
CA VAL A 227 9.11 16.26 57.25
C VAL A 227 7.86 15.96 56.42
N LEU A 228 7.07 16.97 56.04
CA LEU A 228 5.90 16.79 55.19
C LEU A 228 6.28 16.25 53.80
N TYR A 229 7.39 16.74 53.23
CA TYR A 229 7.91 16.24 51.96
C TYR A 229 8.35 14.77 52.06
N LEU A 230 9.02 14.38 53.14
CA LEU A 230 9.38 12.99 53.41
C LEU A 230 8.15 12.10 53.56
N ILE A 231 7.11 12.55 54.27
CA ILE A 231 5.84 11.81 54.41
C ILE A 231 5.18 11.60 53.05
N VAL A 232 5.13 12.63 52.20
CA VAL A 232 4.58 12.52 50.83
C VAL A 232 5.42 11.57 49.97
N MET A 233 6.75 11.61 50.09
CA MET A 233 7.65 10.71 49.36
C MET A 233 7.45 9.25 49.79
N VAL A 234 7.38 8.98 51.09
CA VAL A 234 7.10 7.65 51.65
C VAL A 234 5.71 7.17 51.22
N GLY A 235 4.70 8.03 51.29
CA GLY A 235 3.35 7.71 50.82
C GLY A 235 3.31 7.32 49.34
N LYS A 236 4.01 8.06 48.47
CA LYS A 236 4.14 7.72 47.06
C LYS A 236 4.86 6.38 46.85
N SER A 237 5.92 6.11 47.61
CA SER A 237 6.64 4.83 47.54
C SER A 237 5.77 3.66 47.99
N ILE A 238 4.97 3.82 49.05
CA ILE A 238 4.02 2.79 49.52
C ILE A 238 2.94 2.52 48.47
N ILE A 239 2.36 3.59 47.89
CA ILE A 239 1.37 3.45 46.80
C ILE A 239 1.98 2.73 45.61
N HIS A 240 3.21 3.06 45.22
CA HIS A 240 3.89 2.40 44.12
C HIS A 240 4.11 0.91 44.39
N LEU A 241 4.53 0.56 45.61
CA LEU A 241 4.73 -0.84 46.03
C LEU A 241 3.41 -1.62 46.03
N LEU A 242 2.32 -1.01 46.50
CA LEU A 242 0.98 -1.60 46.46
C LEU A 242 0.49 -1.80 45.02
N CYS A 243 0.69 -0.82 44.14
CA CYS A 243 0.36 -0.95 42.72
C CYS A 243 1.14 -2.10 42.07
N GLN A 244 2.43 -2.23 42.37
CA GLN A 244 3.27 -3.31 41.85
C GLN A 244 2.81 -4.69 42.34
N LEU A 245 2.40 -4.81 43.60
CA LEU A 245 1.84 -6.05 44.15
C LEU A 245 0.52 -6.41 43.44
N ILE A 246 -0.38 -5.44 43.26
CA ILE A 246 -1.64 -5.63 42.53
C ILE A 246 -1.38 -6.07 41.09
N GLN A 247 -0.46 -5.41 40.39
CA GLN A 247 -0.09 -5.78 39.01
C GLN A 247 0.44 -7.22 38.93
N THR A 248 1.23 -7.65 39.91
CA THR A 248 1.77 -9.02 39.97
C THR A 248 0.65 -10.05 40.16
N ILE A 249 -0.29 -9.77 41.08
CA ILE A 249 -1.44 -10.65 41.34
C ILE A 249 -2.35 -10.72 40.11
N VAL A 250 -2.72 -9.57 39.53
CA VAL A 250 -3.57 -9.49 38.34
C VAL A 250 -2.89 -10.19 37.15
N GLY A 251 -1.60 -9.98 36.95
CA GLY A 251 -0.82 -10.67 35.94
C GLY A 251 -0.88 -12.20 36.10
N GLY A 252 -0.68 -12.69 37.33
CA GLY A 252 -0.80 -14.11 37.66
C GLY A 252 -2.19 -14.67 37.33
N VAL A 253 -3.26 -14.00 37.78
CA VAL A 253 -4.64 -14.40 37.50
C VAL A 253 -4.92 -14.42 36.00
N CYS A 254 -4.49 -13.40 35.25
CA CYS A 254 -4.65 -13.36 33.80
C CYS A 254 -3.90 -14.51 33.10
N THR A 255 -2.69 -14.85 33.53
CA THR A 255 -1.96 -15.99 32.96
C THR A 255 -2.65 -17.33 33.26
N PHE A 256 -3.20 -17.50 34.46
CA PHE A 256 -3.95 -18.69 34.84
C PHE A 256 -5.23 -18.85 34.01
N ILE A 257 -6.01 -17.78 33.85
CA ILE A 257 -7.22 -17.78 33.01
C ILE A 257 -6.86 -18.10 31.55
N LYS A 258 -5.77 -17.52 31.02
CA LYS A 258 -5.29 -17.84 29.67
C LYS A 258 -4.93 -19.31 29.52
N GLY A 259 -4.28 -19.90 30.53
CA GLY A 259 -3.97 -21.33 30.56
C GLY A 259 -5.23 -22.19 30.49
N ILE A 260 -6.23 -21.91 31.32
CA ILE A 260 -7.52 -22.62 31.32
C ILE A 260 -8.21 -22.52 29.96
N LEU A 261 -8.28 -21.31 29.40
CA LEU A 261 -8.94 -21.07 28.12
C LEU A 261 -8.22 -21.83 26.98
N SER A 262 -6.88 -21.87 27.01
CA SER A 262 -6.09 -22.61 26.02
C SER A 262 -6.38 -24.11 26.07
N VAL A 263 -6.42 -24.70 27.27
CA VAL A 263 -6.73 -26.14 27.42
C VAL A 263 -8.15 -26.43 26.94
N LEU A 264 -9.13 -25.60 27.32
CA LEU A 264 -10.51 -25.75 26.88
C LEU A 264 -10.63 -25.69 25.35
N LEU A 265 -9.97 -24.71 24.72
CA LEU A 265 -9.98 -24.56 23.26
C LEU A 265 -9.32 -25.76 22.57
N THR A 266 -8.24 -26.29 23.14
CA THR A 266 -7.54 -27.47 22.61
C THR A 266 -8.46 -28.69 22.56
N VAL A 267 -9.23 -28.93 23.63
CA VAL A 267 -10.22 -30.03 23.67
C VAL A 267 -11.27 -29.90 22.56
N PHE A 268 -11.78 -28.69 22.32
CA PHE A 268 -12.73 -28.45 21.22
C PHE A 268 -12.10 -28.65 19.84
N VAL A 269 -10.87 -28.19 19.64
CA VAL A 269 -10.14 -28.36 18.37
C VAL A 269 -9.88 -29.84 18.09
N ASP A 270 -9.47 -30.61 19.09
CA ASP A 270 -9.24 -32.05 18.93
C ASP A 270 -10.53 -32.80 18.63
N LEU A 271 -11.64 -32.44 19.29
CA LEU A 271 -12.95 -33.03 18.99
C LEU A 271 -13.41 -32.70 17.56
N ALA A 272 -13.22 -31.45 17.12
CA ALA A 272 -13.53 -31.05 15.75
C ALA A 272 -12.67 -31.79 14.72
N ARG A 273 -11.36 -31.97 15.01
CA ARG A 273 -10.44 -32.73 14.15
C ARG A 273 -10.88 -34.19 13.98
N VAL A 274 -11.32 -34.83 15.06
CA VAL A 274 -11.88 -36.19 15.01
C VAL A 274 -13.14 -36.19 14.14
N GLY A 275 -14.05 -35.22 14.33
CA GLY A 275 -15.25 -35.07 13.50
C GLY A 275 -14.95 -34.94 12.00
N VAL A 276 -13.99 -34.07 11.63
CA VAL A 276 -13.55 -33.90 10.24
C VAL A 276 -12.96 -35.18 9.67
N SER A 277 -12.17 -35.90 10.46
CA SER A 277 -11.56 -37.17 10.05
C SER A 277 -12.62 -38.24 9.74
N ILE A 278 -13.67 -38.33 10.58
CA ILE A 278 -14.79 -39.24 10.37
C ILE A 278 -15.57 -38.86 9.10
N LEU A 279 -15.90 -37.58 8.93
CA LEU A 279 -16.62 -37.09 7.75
C LEU A 279 -15.85 -37.36 6.46
N ASN A 280 -14.53 -37.15 6.47
CA ASN A 280 -13.68 -37.43 5.30
C ASN A 280 -13.64 -38.94 4.97
N GLY A 281 -13.61 -39.80 6.00
CA GLY A 281 -13.75 -41.25 5.82
C GLY A 281 -15.09 -41.63 5.18
N ILE A 282 -16.19 -41.06 5.66
CA ILE A 282 -17.53 -41.27 5.09
C ILE A 282 -17.59 -40.80 3.63
N ALA A 283 -17.09 -39.60 3.33
CA ALA A 283 -17.07 -39.05 1.98
C ALA A 283 -16.26 -39.92 1.01
N THR A 284 -15.11 -40.45 1.46
CA THR A 284 -14.27 -41.36 0.68
C THR A 284 -15.01 -42.67 0.36
N ASN A 285 -15.73 -43.22 1.33
CA ASN A 285 -16.55 -44.41 1.12
C ASN A 285 -17.69 -44.15 0.13
N ILE A 286 -18.42 -43.03 0.27
CA ILE A 286 -19.49 -42.63 -0.66
C ILE A 286 -18.94 -42.47 -2.08
N TYR A 287 -17.82 -41.77 -2.23
CA TYR A 287 -17.18 -41.57 -3.53
C TYR A 287 -16.79 -42.90 -4.19
N SER A 288 -16.24 -43.83 -3.40
CA SER A 288 -15.85 -45.15 -3.88
C SER A 288 -17.06 -45.94 -4.39
N VAL A 289 -18.17 -45.93 -3.64
CA VAL A 289 -19.42 -46.58 -4.06
C VAL A 289 -19.98 -45.94 -5.32
N LEU A 290 -20.01 -44.60 -5.38
CA LEU A 290 -20.49 -43.86 -6.55
C LEU A 290 -19.66 -44.17 -7.80
N MET A 291 -18.34 -44.27 -7.66
CA MET A 291 -17.44 -44.63 -8.77
C MET A 291 -17.72 -46.05 -9.30
N ILE A 292 -17.99 -47.01 -8.41
CA ILE A 292 -18.34 -48.38 -8.80
C ILE A 292 -19.68 -48.37 -9.56
N ILE A 293 -20.70 -47.67 -9.04
CA ILE A 293 -21.99 -47.52 -9.72
C ILE A 293 -21.82 -46.90 -11.10
N TYR A 294 -21.05 -45.82 -11.20
CA TYR A 294 -20.73 -45.17 -12.47
C TYR A 294 -20.10 -46.15 -13.46
N ARG A 295 -19.10 -46.94 -13.03
CA ARG A 295 -18.47 -47.96 -13.89
C ARG A 295 -19.47 -49.01 -14.37
N ILE A 296 -20.35 -49.49 -13.50
CA ILE A 296 -21.38 -50.48 -13.84
C ILE A 296 -22.36 -49.90 -14.87
N VAL A 297 -22.73 -48.63 -14.75
CA VAL A 297 -23.69 -47.95 -15.64
C VAL A 297 -23.05 -47.55 -16.98
N CYS A 298 -21.78 -47.13 -17.00
CA CYS A 298 -21.10 -46.71 -18.23
C CYS A 298 -20.98 -47.83 -19.27
N VAL A 299 -20.75 -49.07 -18.83
CA VAL A 299 -20.60 -50.21 -19.74
C VAL A 299 -21.84 -50.41 -20.63
N PRO A 300 -23.07 -50.60 -20.11
CA PRO A 300 -24.25 -50.75 -20.95
C PRO A 300 -24.60 -49.46 -21.70
N VAL A 301 -24.40 -48.28 -21.12
CA VAL A 301 -24.66 -47.01 -21.80
C VAL A 301 -23.80 -46.87 -23.05
N ASN A 302 -22.49 -47.14 -22.97
CA ASN A 302 -21.60 -47.06 -24.12
C ASN A 302 -21.99 -48.07 -25.20
N VAL A 303 -22.36 -49.30 -24.82
CA VAL A 303 -22.86 -50.30 -25.77
C VAL A 303 -24.13 -49.82 -26.48
N ILE A 304 -25.07 -49.21 -25.75
CA ILE A 304 -26.29 -48.65 -26.34
C ILE A 304 -25.93 -47.51 -27.31
N VAL A 305 -25.01 -46.62 -26.93
CA VAL A 305 -24.54 -45.53 -27.80
C VAL A 305 -23.89 -46.07 -29.08
N ASP A 306 -23.08 -47.13 -28.98
CA ASP A 306 -22.45 -47.77 -30.14
C ASP A 306 -23.48 -48.43 -31.06
N ILE A 307 -24.48 -49.13 -30.50
CA ILE A 307 -25.59 -49.73 -31.26
C ILE A 307 -26.40 -48.65 -32.00
N ILE A 308 -26.70 -47.53 -31.34
CA ILE A 308 -27.43 -46.41 -31.95
C ILE A 308 -26.58 -45.74 -33.04
N SER A 309 -25.26 -45.67 -32.87
CA SER A 309 -24.36 -45.00 -33.81
C SER A 309 -24.03 -45.85 -35.04
N PHE A 310 -24.07 -47.18 -34.94
CA PHE A 310 -23.70 -48.10 -36.03
C PHE A 310 -24.48 -47.88 -37.36
N PRO A 311 -25.81 -47.68 -37.37
CA PRO A 311 -26.56 -47.33 -38.58
C PRO A 311 -26.10 -46.02 -39.22
N PHE A 312 -25.73 -45.02 -38.41
CA PHE A 312 -25.29 -43.72 -38.92
C PHE A 312 -23.91 -43.82 -39.62
N TYR A 313 -22.97 -44.58 -39.07
CA TYR A 313 -21.67 -44.80 -39.70
C TYR A 313 -21.78 -45.62 -40.98
N THR A 314 -22.62 -46.65 -41.00
CA THR A 314 -22.83 -47.48 -42.19
C THR A 314 -23.54 -46.72 -43.31
N LEU A 315 -24.55 -45.91 -43.00
CA LEU A 315 -25.20 -45.02 -43.97
C LEU A 315 -24.24 -43.97 -44.55
N GLY A 316 -23.28 -43.48 -43.75
CA GLY A 316 -22.26 -42.52 -44.20
C GLY A 316 -21.20 -43.11 -45.15
N ALA A 317 -20.93 -44.42 -45.07
CA ALA A 317 -19.90 -45.08 -45.89
C ALA A 317 -20.38 -45.48 -47.29
N ILE A 318 -21.68 -45.70 -47.48
CA ILE A 318 -22.26 -46.17 -48.75
C ILE A 318 -21.96 -45.21 -49.93
N PRO A 319 -22.11 -43.87 -49.83
CA PRO A 319 -21.83 -42.96 -50.94
C PRO A 319 -20.35 -42.93 -51.36
N ALA A 320 -19.43 -43.13 -50.42
CA ALA A 320 -17.99 -43.12 -50.69
C ALA A 320 -17.58 -44.34 -51.52
N VAL A 321 -18.03 -45.53 -51.12
CA VAL A 321 -17.76 -46.77 -51.87
C VAL A 321 -18.39 -46.73 -53.27
N LEU A 322 -19.60 -46.17 -53.39
CA LEU A 322 -20.26 -46.01 -54.70
C LEU A 322 -19.45 -45.10 -55.63
N ARG A 323 -18.90 -43.99 -55.10
CA ARG A 323 -18.06 -43.06 -55.86
C ARG A 323 -16.78 -43.74 -56.37
N ASP A 324 -16.12 -44.54 -55.55
CA ASP A 324 -14.89 -45.23 -55.93
C ASP A 324 -15.13 -46.30 -57.01
N ILE A 325 -16.24 -47.04 -56.91
CA ILE A 325 -16.64 -48.02 -57.93
C ILE A 325 -16.92 -47.32 -59.27
N VAL A 326 -17.67 -46.21 -59.26
CA VAL A 326 -17.98 -45.45 -60.47
C VAL A 326 -16.70 -44.89 -61.10
N SER A 327 -15.78 -44.36 -60.28
CA SER A 327 -14.48 -43.87 -60.75
C SER A 327 -13.62 -44.97 -61.38
N GLY A 328 -13.57 -46.15 -60.75
CA GLY A 328 -12.83 -47.31 -61.28
C GLY A 328 -13.38 -47.84 -62.60
N ILE A 329 -14.70 -48.00 -62.70
CA ILE A 329 -15.36 -48.45 -63.95
C ILE A 329 -15.21 -47.39 -65.05
N GLY A 330 -15.39 -46.10 -64.72
CA GLY A 330 -15.21 -45.01 -65.66
C GLY A 330 -13.77 -44.92 -66.20
N GLY A 331 -12.78 -45.10 -65.32
CA GLY A 331 -11.37 -45.14 -65.70
C GLY A 331 -11.04 -46.29 -66.66
N LEU A 332 -11.59 -47.49 -66.41
CA LEU A 332 -11.42 -48.64 -67.31
C LEU A 332 -12.01 -48.38 -68.69
N PHE A 333 -13.21 -47.78 -68.75
CA PHE A 333 -13.87 -47.43 -70.01
C PHE A 333 -13.05 -46.42 -70.84
N LEU A 334 -12.50 -45.40 -70.19
CA LEU A 334 -11.64 -44.41 -70.85
C LEU A 334 -10.36 -45.05 -71.41
N LEU A 335 -9.75 -45.96 -70.65
CA LEU A 335 -8.54 -46.67 -71.08
C LEU A 335 -8.79 -47.52 -72.33
N VAL A 336 -9.97 -48.16 -72.42
CA VAL A 336 -10.38 -48.93 -73.61
C VAL A 336 -10.55 -48.01 -74.82
N ILE A 337 -11.19 -46.85 -74.64
CA ILE A 337 -11.38 -45.86 -75.72
C ILE A 337 -10.04 -45.30 -76.21
N ASP A 338 -9.14 -44.95 -75.29
CA ASP A 338 -7.81 -44.44 -75.65
C ASP A 338 -6.99 -45.49 -76.39
N ALA A 339 -7.03 -46.75 -75.94
CA ALA A 339 -6.38 -47.86 -76.62
C ALA A 339 -6.94 -48.08 -78.04
N THR A 340 -8.27 -48.06 -78.21
CA THR A 340 -8.89 -48.17 -79.54
C THR A 340 -8.52 -46.99 -80.43
N THR A 341 -8.53 -45.77 -79.90
CA THR A 341 -8.16 -44.57 -80.64
C THR A 341 -6.70 -44.60 -81.08
N ALA A 342 -5.80 -45.09 -80.22
CA ALA A 342 -4.38 -45.27 -80.54
C ALA A 342 -4.18 -46.30 -81.65
N VAL A 343 -4.91 -47.42 -81.61
CA VAL A 343 -4.89 -48.44 -82.67
C VAL A 343 -5.38 -47.86 -83.99
N VAL A 344 -6.50 -47.12 -83.99
CA VAL A 344 -7.03 -46.46 -85.19
C VAL A 344 -6.04 -45.45 -85.76
N LYS A 345 -5.39 -44.64 -84.92
CA LYS A 345 -4.33 -43.70 -85.35
C LYS A 345 -3.14 -44.44 -85.98
N CYS A 346 -2.72 -45.56 -85.39
CA CYS A 346 -1.64 -46.38 -85.92
C CYS A 346 -2.00 -46.96 -87.30
N ILE A 347 -3.22 -47.50 -87.44
CA ILE A 347 -3.74 -48.00 -88.72
C ILE A 347 -3.77 -46.88 -89.76
N ASN A 348 -4.32 -45.71 -89.42
CA ASN A 348 -4.36 -44.55 -90.32
C ASN A 348 -2.97 -44.10 -90.75
N TYR A 349 -1.99 -44.11 -89.84
CA TYR A 349 -0.59 -43.80 -90.17
C TYR A 349 -0.02 -44.79 -91.18
N VAL A 350 -0.19 -46.09 -90.94
CA VAL A 350 0.26 -47.16 -91.86
C VAL A 350 -0.39 -47.02 -93.24
N VAL A 351 -1.71 -46.80 -93.29
CA VAL A 351 -2.45 -46.58 -94.54
C VAL A 351 -1.91 -45.35 -95.28
N SER A 352 -1.69 -44.23 -94.59
CA SER A 352 -1.16 -43.01 -95.21
C SER A 352 0.27 -43.19 -95.74
N HIS A 353 1.10 -43.96 -95.05
CA HIS A 353 2.47 -44.26 -95.46
C HIS A 353 2.50 -45.20 -96.68
N LEU A 354 1.61 -46.19 -96.71
CA LEU A 354 1.44 -47.07 -97.87
C LEU A 354 0.89 -46.29 -99.08
N ALA A 355 -0.11 -45.43 -98.88
CA ALA A 355 -0.64 -44.56 -99.93
C ALA A 355 0.45 -43.66 -100.55
N LYS A 356 1.33 -43.07 -99.72
CA LYS A 356 2.48 -42.29 -100.20
C LYS A 356 3.51 -43.11 -100.99
N LYS A 357 3.61 -44.42 -100.75
CA LYS A 357 4.56 -45.31 -101.44
C LYS A 357 4.04 -45.80 -102.80
N PHE A 358 2.72 -45.80 -103.00
CA PHE A 358 2.07 -46.30 -104.22
C PHE A 358 1.44 -45.21 -105.10
N LEU A 359 1.43 -43.94 -104.66
CA LEU A 359 1.06 -42.81 -105.52
C LEU A 359 2.27 -42.38 -106.38
N PRO A 360 2.22 -42.53 -107.71
CA PRO A 360 3.30 -42.12 -108.60
C PRO A 360 3.50 -40.60 -108.58
N LYS A 361 4.77 -40.17 -108.54
CA LYS A 361 5.19 -38.81 -108.91
C LYS A 361 4.78 -38.57 -110.37
N VAL A 362 3.71 -37.83 -110.58
CA VAL A 362 3.40 -37.24 -111.89
C VAL A 362 4.16 -35.93 -111.97
N SER A 363 5.21 -35.90 -112.79
CA SER A 363 5.83 -34.69 -113.31
C SER A 363 4.78 -33.94 -114.15
N PHE A 364 4.47 -32.70 -113.80
CA PHE A 364 3.87 -31.76 -114.73
C PHE A 364 5.00 -31.02 -115.45
N GLU A 365 5.20 -31.29 -116.73
CA GLU A 365 5.59 -30.26 -117.69
C GLU A 365 4.31 -29.64 -118.25
N LEU A 366 3.92 -28.47 -117.70
CA LEU A 366 3.60 -27.24 -118.43
C LEU A 366 3.45 -26.10 -117.41
#